data_AF-A0A2V7JAM2-F1
#
_entry.id   AF-A0A2V7JAM2-F1
#
_cell.length_a   1.000
_cell.length_b   1.000
_cell.length_c   1.000
_cell.angle_alpha   90.00
_cell.angle_beta   90.00
_cell.angle_gamma   90.00
#
_symmetry.space_group_name_H-M   'P 1'
#
loop_
_entity.id
_entity.type
_entity.pdbx_description
1 polymer ?
#
loop_
_entity_poly.entity_id
_entity_poly.type
_entity_poly.pdbx_seq_one_letter_code
_entity_poly.pdbx_strand_id
1 'polypeptide(L)'
;MVAEVADRLRSRGIMVSSADAPDAVADLLSAVERFEAAVEAHGGDLMVDDLKSAQPDDRHFVLPRRESGEAVRAYIVRIDTATSALRKHKRGTD
;
A
#
# COMPACT_ATOMS: atom_id res chain seq x y z
N MET A 1 -1.38 -16.56 11.24
CA MET A 1 -2.56 -16.12 12.04
C MET A 1 -2.89 -14.66 11.72
N VAL A 2 -4.14 -14.22 11.84
CA VAL A 2 -4.57 -12.83 11.53
C VAL A 2 -3.74 -11.78 12.27
N ALA A 3 -3.29 -12.09 13.50
CA ALA A 3 -2.39 -11.23 14.26
C ALA A 3 -1.07 -10.96 13.53
N GLU A 4 -0.43 -11.99 12.96
CA GLU A 4 0.82 -11.83 12.20
C GLU A 4 0.62 -11.00 10.94
N VAL A 5 -0.53 -11.15 10.27
CA VAL A 5 -0.90 -10.32 9.11
C VAL A 5 -1.07 -8.86 9.54
N ALA A 6 -1.77 -8.62 10.65
CA ALA A 6 -1.95 -7.29 11.19
C ALA A 6 -0.62 -6.64 11.58
N ASP A 7 0.31 -7.40 12.17
CA ASP A 7 1.65 -6.89 12.53
C ASP A 7 2.47 -6.51 11.29
N ARG A 8 2.41 -7.32 10.21
CA ARG A 8 3.04 -6.99 8.92
C ARG A 8 2.45 -5.74 8.26
N LEU A 9 1.16 -5.47 8.44
CA LEU A 9 0.51 -4.26 7.95
C LEU A 9 0.92 -3.04 8.78
N ARG A 10 0.98 -3.18 10.12
CA ARG A 10 1.43 -2.11 11.02
C ARG A 10 2.89 -1.73 10.78
N SER A 11 3.76 -2.68 10.49
CA SER A 11 5.17 -2.40 10.15
C SER A 11 5.32 -1.56 8.89
N ARG A 12 4.30 -1.57 8.01
CA ARG A 12 4.21 -0.73 6.80
C ARG A 12 3.48 0.61 7.04
N GLY A 13 3.16 0.93 8.29
CA GLY A 13 2.44 2.15 8.66
C GLY A 13 0.93 2.09 8.41
N ILE A 14 0.36 0.91 8.13
CA ILE A 14 -1.06 0.75 7.89
C ILE A 14 -1.78 0.47 9.21
N MET A 15 -2.75 1.32 9.53
CA MET A 15 -3.60 1.09 10.70
C MET A 15 -4.52 -0.10 10.46
N VAL A 16 -4.46 -1.09 11.36
CA VAL A 16 -5.38 -2.23 11.42
C VAL A 16 -6.16 -2.13 12.72
N SER A 17 -7.49 -2.06 12.61
CA SER A 17 -8.40 -2.02 13.74
C SER A 17 -8.77 -3.44 14.16
N SER A 18 -9.01 -3.65 15.45
CA SER A 18 -9.58 -4.90 15.96
C SER A 18 -11.02 -5.15 15.48
N ALA A 19 -11.69 -4.14 14.94
CA ALA A 19 -13.01 -4.25 14.31
C ALA A 19 -12.95 -4.75 12.86
N ASP A 20 -11.76 -4.79 12.25
CA ASP A 20 -11.59 -5.24 10.87
C ASP A 20 -11.74 -6.76 10.80
N ALA A 21 -12.54 -7.25 9.84
CA ALA A 21 -12.78 -8.68 9.69
C ALA A 21 -11.47 -9.41 9.31
N PRO A 22 -11.21 -10.61 9.86
CA PRO A 22 -10.04 -11.43 9.54
C PRO A 22 -9.73 -11.57 8.05
N ASP A 23 -10.76 -11.89 7.26
CA ASP A 23 -10.62 -12.07 5.81
C ASP A 23 -10.27 -10.75 5.12
N ALA A 24 -10.89 -9.64 5.56
CA ALA A 24 -10.60 -8.32 5.01
C ALA A 24 -9.17 -7.86 5.33
N VAL A 25 -8.61 -8.28 6.47
CA VAL A 25 -7.21 -8.01 6.85
C VAL A 25 -6.25 -8.80 5.96
N ALA A 26 -6.58 -10.05 5.62
CA ALA A 26 -5.80 -10.84 4.66
C ALA A 26 -5.88 -10.25 3.25
N ASP A 27 -7.08 -9.87 2.80
CA ASP A 27 -7.30 -9.22 1.50
C ASP A 27 -6.51 -7.89 1.41
N LEU A 28 -6.46 -7.15 2.51
CA LEU A 28 -5.67 -5.91 2.61
C LEU A 28 -4.18 -6.16 2.43
N LEU A 29 -3.63 -7.20 3.06
CA LEU A 29 -2.22 -7.57 2.85
C LEU A 29 -1.98 -7.89 1.37
N SER A 30 -2.83 -8.71 0.76
CA SER A 30 -2.69 -9.03 -0.66
C SER A 30 -2.81 -7.81 -1.58
N ALA A 31 -3.62 -6.82 -1.22
CA ALA A 31 -3.70 -5.56 -1.95
C ALA A 31 -2.40 -4.76 -1.88
N VAL A 32 -1.81 -4.67 -0.69
CA VAL A 32 -0.52 -3.99 -0.46
C VAL A 32 0.60 -4.69 -1.23
N GLU A 33 0.71 -6.01 -1.14
CA GLU A 33 1.73 -6.80 -1.86
C GLU A 33 1.61 -6.61 -3.39
N ARG A 34 0.38 -6.52 -3.92
CA ARG A 34 0.16 -6.24 -5.35
C ARG A 34 0.59 -4.84 -5.77
N PHE A 35 0.46 -3.86 -4.89
CA PHE A 35 0.96 -2.50 -5.11
C PHE A 35 2.48 -2.48 -5.09
N GLU A 36 3.10 -3.09 -4.07
CA GLU A 36 4.55 -3.22 -3.93
C GLU A 36 5.15 -3.90 -5.18
N ALA A 37 4.60 -5.03 -5.63
CA ALA A 37 5.05 -5.71 -6.83
C ALA A 37 4.90 -4.85 -8.11
N ALA A 38 3.87 -4.00 -8.18
CA ALA A 38 3.72 -3.07 -9.29
C ALA A 38 4.77 -1.95 -9.26
N VAL A 39 5.13 -1.44 -8.09
CA VAL A 39 6.23 -0.47 -7.89
C VAL A 39 7.56 -1.08 -8.32
N GLU A 40 7.88 -2.29 -7.84
CA GLU A 40 9.10 -3.01 -8.20
C GLU A 40 9.19 -3.26 -9.72
N ALA A 41 8.10 -3.70 -10.35
CA ALA A 41 8.06 -3.95 -11.79
C ALA A 41 8.29 -2.69 -12.64
N HIS A 42 8.00 -1.50 -12.11
CA HIS A 42 8.27 -0.22 -12.79
C HIS A 42 9.71 0.27 -12.61
N GLY A 43 10.54 -0.48 -11.88
CA GLY A 43 11.91 -0.10 -11.56
C GLY A 43 12.00 0.96 -10.46
N GLY A 44 10.96 1.10 -9.64
CA GLY A 44 11.06 1.85 -8.39
C GLY A 44 12.02 1.10 -7.48
N ASP A 45 13.18 1.70 -7.21
CA ASP A 45 14.12 1.16 -6.24
C ASP A 45 13.43 1.24 -4.87
N LEU A 46 12.87 0.12 -4.42
CA LEU A 46 12.45 -0.07 -3.03
C LEU A 46 13.72 -0.23 -2.18
N MET A 47 14.59 0.77 -2.17
CA MET A 47 15.37 1.11 -0.99
C MET A 47 14.43 2.02 -0.20
N VAL A 48 13.58 1.52 0.69
CA VAL A 48 13.92 1.29 2.11
C VAL A 48 14.95 2.28 2.66
N ASP A 49 14.93 3.54 2.23
CA ASP A 49 15.48 4.61 3.04
C ASP A 49 14.32 5.37 3.65
N ASP A 50 13.92 4.87 4.81
CA ASP A 50 13.16 5.59 5.82
C ASP A 50 11.75 6.04 5.41
N LEU A 51 10.76 5.62 6.20
CA LEU A 51 9.47 6.33 6.34
C LEU A 51 9.63 7.79 6.86
N LYS A 52 10.86 8.31 6.87
CA LYS A 52 11.30 9.68 7.20
C LYS A 52 12.00 10.40 6.03
N SER A 53 12.26 9.75 4.90
CA SER A 53 12.85 10.44 3.74
C SER A 53 11.83 11.39 3.12
N ALA A 54 12.14 12.68 3.19
CA ALA A 54 11.35 13.72 2.58
C ALA A 54 11.51 13.60 1.05
N GLN A 55 10.40 13.24 0.39
CA GLN A 55 10.19 13.23 -1.07
C GLN A 55 10.65 11.97 -1.81
N PRO A 56 9.76 10.99 -2.01
CA PRO A 56 9.78 10.27 -3.28
C PRO A 56 9.46 11.29 -4.38
N ASP A 57 10.29 11.38 -5.43
CA ASP A 57 10.09 12.30 -6.56
C ASP A 57 8.76 12.08 -7.29
N ASP A 58 8.07 10.95 -7.04
CA ASP A 58 6.76 10.68 -7.59
C ASP A 58 5.78 10.05 -6.58
N ARG A 59 4.73 10.81 -6.27
CA ARG A 59 3.60 10.44 -5.40
C ARG A 59 2.85 9.17 -5.83
N HIS A 60 2.98 8.74 -7.09
CA HIS A 60 2.31 7.55 -7.61
C HIS A 60 2.93 6.23 -7.12
N PHE A 61 4.17 6.26 -6.61
CA PHE A 61 4.86 5.09 -6.03
C PHE A 61 4.67 4.98 -4.51
N VAL A 62 3.90 5.88 -3.91
CA VAL A 62 3.62 5.87 -2.47
C VAL A 62 2.30 5.16 -2.20
N LEU A 63 2.32 4.21 -1.25
CA LEU A 63 1.09 3.58 -0.79
C LEU A 63 0.14 4.64 -0.21
N PRO A 64 -1.14 4.70 -0.65
CA PRO A 64 -2.11 5.61 -0.06
C PRO A 64 -2.18 5.44 1.46
N ARG A 65 -2.32 6.52 2.24
CA ARG A 65 -2.56 6.40 3.69
C ARG A 65 -4.02 6.06 3.94
N ARG A 66 -4.30 5.11 4.84
CA ARG A 66 -5.66 4.82 5.32
C ARG A 66 -6.18 6.02 6.10
N GLU A 67 -7.38 6.48 5.77
CA GLU A 67 -8.04 7.57 6.48
C GLU A 67 -8.66 7.09 7.81
N SER A 68 -8.76 7.99 8.79
CA SER A 68 -9.41 7.66 10.06
C SER A 68 -10.89 7.33 9.86
N GLY A 69 -11.29 6.13 10.30
CA GLY A 69 -12.67 5.64 10.12
C GLY A 69 -12.97 5.05 8.74
N GLU A 70 -12.00 5.03 7.83
CA GLU A 70 -12.16 4.39 6.52
C GLU A 70 -12.31 2.88 6.68
N ALA A 71 -13.36 2.33 6.09
CA ALA A 71 -13.57 0.88 6.05
C ALA A 71 -12.44 0.19 5.27
N VAL A 72 -11.93 -0.94 5.76
CA VAL A 72 -10.84 -1.69 5.09
C VAL A 72 -11.14 -1.97 3.62
N ARG A 73 -12.39 -2.34 3.30
CA ARG A 73 -12.78 -2.59 1.91
C ARG A 73 -12.67 -1.35 1.02
N ALA A 74 -13.03 -0.17 1.53
CA ALA A 74 -12.88 1.08 0.78
C ALA A 74 -11.39 1.41 0.56
N TYR A 75 -10.57 1.19 1.59
CA TYR A 75 -9.13 1.38 1.50
C TYR A 75 -8.47 0.40 0.50
N ILE A 76 -8.87 -0.87 0.48
CA ILE A 76 -8.42 -1.86 -0.52
C ILE A 76 -8.71 -1.37 -1.95
N VAL A 77 -9.92 -0.87 -2.21
CA VAL A 77 -10.31 -0.34 -3.54
C VAL A 77 -9.40 0.81 -3.97
N ARG A 78 -8.97 1.67 -3.05
CA ARG A 78 -8.02 2.76 -3.35
C ARG A 78 -6.63 2.23 -3.68
N ILE A 79 -6.14 1.22 -2.95
CA ILE A 79 -4.86 0.57 -3.24
C ILE A 79 -4.89 -0.07 -4.63
N ASP A 80 -5.98 -0.76 -4.97
CA ASP A 80 -6.16 -1.39 -6.29
C ASP A 80 -6.23 -0.35 -7.43
N THR A 81 -6.88 0.78 -7.16
CA THR A 81 -6.94 1.91 -8.08
C THR A 81 -5.55 2.52 -8.29
N ALA A 82 -4.79 2.75 -7.22
CA ALA A 82 -3.42 3.25 -7.29
C ALA A 82 -2.50 2.28 -8.03
N THR A 83 -2.61 0.97 -7.74
CA THR A 83 -1.88 -0.10 -8.45
C THR A 83 -2.18 -0.08 -9.95
N SER A 84 -3.44 0.09 -10.32
CA SER A 84 -3.87 0.16 -11.72
C SER A 84 -3.39 1.42 -12.42
N ALA A 85 -3.37 2.56 -11.73
CA ALA A 85 -2.82 3.81 -12.23
C ALA A 85 -1.30 3.69 -12.46
N LEU A 86 -0.59 3.11 -11.49
CA LEU A 86 0.84 2.86 -11.55
C LEU A 86 1.20 1.98 -12.74
N ARG A 87 0.48 0.87 -12.96
CA ARG A 87 0.67 -0.02 -14.12
C ARG A 87 0.49 0.65 -15.48
N LYS A 88 -0.24 1.76 -15.52
CA LYS A 88 -0.47 2.55 -16.75
C LYS A 88 0.51 3.71 -16.87
N HIS A 89 1.23 4.04 -15.81
CA HIS A 89 2.14 5.17 -15.78
C HIS A 89 3.41 4.82 -16.56
N LYS A 90 3.71 5.60 -17.60
CA LYS A 90 4.99 5.45 -18.33
C LYS A 90 6.07 6.11 -17.49
N ARG A 91 7.14 5.35 -17.19
CA ARG A 91 8.36 5.87 -16.55
C ARG A 91 8.94 6.98 -17.42
N GLY A 92 8.79 8.22 -16.97
CA GLY A 92 9.32 9.43 -17.62
C GLY A 92 8.35 10.10 -18.59
N THR A 93 7.54 11.04 -18.08
CA THR A 93 7.19 12.29 -18.77
C THR A 93 6.82 13.32 -17.69
N ASP A 94 7.82 13.92 -17.08
CA ASP A 94 7.81 15.36 -16.78
C ASP A 94 8.82 15.99 -17.75
#